data_AF-A0A930AAH3-F1
#
_entry.id   AF-A0A930AAH3-F1
#
_cell.length_a   1.000
_cell.length_b   1.000
_cell.length_c   1.000
_cell.angle_alpha   90.00
_cell.angle_beta   90.00
_cell.angle_gamma   90.00
#
_symmetry.space_group_name_H-M   'P 1'
#
loop_
_entity.id
_entity.type
_entity.pdbx_description
1 polymer ?
#
loop_
_entity_poly.entity_id
_entity_poly.type
_entity_poly.pdbx_seq_one_letter_code
_entity_poly.pdbx_strand_id
1 'polypeptide(L)'
;LVAYKIGLQNRSTRDIDFLINGLDLNIENMRNIISDIVSMHTNEVWYELIGNWELIRLDDIYGGARFHLIGHVSNIRLPFTLDIATGDPIYPTPKKEKYRTLLGDFIYLYFYSIESVVAEKLQTILARAENNTRMKDFYDIYIIFNNNDLELESLKLAIRYTFSYRHTNISKKNALDITKLICENPVFEERWIRFMNITFDSICDCLKELICNTF
;
A
#
# COMPACT_ATOMS: atom_id res chain seq x y z
N LEU A 1 -5.29 3.99 3.00
CA LEU A 1 -6.46 3.08 3.06
C LEU A 1 -6.42 2.09 4.23
N VAL A 2 -5.41 1.21 4.32
CA VAL A 2 -5.36 0.13 5.34
C VAL A 2 -5.55 0.66 6.77
N ALA A 3 -4.79 1.68 7.15
CA ALA A 3 -4.93 2.32 8.46
C ALA A 3 -6.33 2.92 8.72
N TYR A 4 -7.02 3.38 7.67
CA TYR A 4 -8.37 3.94 7.75
C TYR A 4 -9.42 2.85 7.97
N LYS A 5 -9.35 1.74 7.21
CA LYS A 5 -10.33 0.64 7.32
C LYS A 5 -10.13 -0.20 8.59
N ILE A 6 -8.89 -0.37 9.04
CA ILE A 6 -8.53 -1.29 10.15
C ILE A 6 -8.32 -0.53 11.47
N GLY A 7 -8.21 0.80 11.41
CA GLY A 7 -8.01 1.66 12.57
C GLY A 7 -6.53 2.00 12.82
N LEU A 8 -6.27 3.27 13.15
CA LEU A 8 -4.93 3.82 13.37
C LEU A 8 -4.17 3.14 14.53
N GLN A 9 -4.89 2.57 15.50
CA GLN A 9 -4.34 1.82 16.64
C GLN A 9 -3.66 0.51 16.20
N ASN A 10 -4.17 -0.10 15.12
CA ASN A 10 -3.68 -1.39 14.62
C ASN A 10 -2.58 -1.22 13.56
N ARG A 11 -2.43 -0.02 12.99
CA ARG A 11 -1.49 0.25 11.90
C ARG A 11 -1.09 1.71 11.84
N SER A 12 0.07 2.04 12.41
CA SER A 12 0.70 3.34 12.21
C SER A 12 1.38 3.41 10.85
N THR A 13 1.33 4.56 10.20
CA THR A 13 2.04 4.82 8.94
C THR A 13 2.47 6.28 8.91
N ARG A 14 3.68 6.54 8.42
CA ARG A 14 4.22 7.90 8.23
C ARG A 14 4.23 8.33 6.76
N ASP A 15 3.81 7.42 5.88
CA ASP A 15 3.86 7.61 4.43
C ASP A 15 2.42 7.77 3.93
N ILE A 16 2.23 8.67 2.99
CA ILE A 16 0.96 8.85 2.28
C ILE A 16 1.15 8.36 0.85
N ASP A 17 0.44 7.30 0.49
CA ASP A 17 0.47 6.73 -0.86
C ASP A 17 -0.70 7.29 -1.70
N PHE A 18 -0.39 7.82 -2.88
CA PHE A 18 -1.35 8.19 -3.92
C PHE A 18 -1.06 7.47 -5.23
N LEU A 19 -2.13 7.16 -5.96
CA LEU A 19 -2.07 6.70 -7.34
C LEU A 19 -2.80 7.73 -8.20
N ILE A 20 -2.13 8.17 -9.24
CA ILE A 20 -2.69 9.11 -10.20
C ILE A 20 -3.11 8.33 -11.45
N ASN A 21 -4.36 8.52 -11.87
CA ASN A 21 -4.89 7.97 -13.12
C ASN A 21 -5.09 9.08 -14.15
N GLY A 22 -4.64 8.86 -15.39
CA GLY A 22 -4.96 9.72 -16.53
C GLY A 22 -4.11 10.99 -16.67
N LEU A 23 -3.05 11.15 -15.89
CA LEU A 23 -2.01 12.15 -16.13
C LEU A 23 -0.73 11.43 -16.53
N ASP A 24 -0.08 11.87 -17.61
CA ASP A 24 1.33 11.53 -17.83
C ASP A 24 2.10 12.06 -16.62
N LEU A 25 2.75 11.16 -15.88
CA LEU A 25 3.36 11.50 -14.60
C LEU A 25 4.66 12.27 -14.83
N ASN A 26 4.53 13.54 -15.18
CA ASN A 26 5.64 14.47 -15.20
C ASN A 26 5.94 14.88 -13.75
N ILE A 27 7.02 14.31 -13.21
CA ILE A 27 7.40 14.49 -11.80
C ILE A 27 7.63 15.98 -11.47
N GLU A 28 8.11 16.77 -12.43
CA GLU A 28 8.34 18.20 -12.22
C GLU A 28 7.02 18.98 -12.16
N ASN A 29 6.02 18.58 -12.95
CA ASN A 29 4.66 19.11 -12.79
C ASN A 29 4.06 18.72 -11.44
N MET A 30 4.27 17.48 -10.98
CA MET A 30 3.81 17.04 -9.67
C MET A 30 4.46 17.84 -8.53
N ARG A 31 5.76 18.13 -8.65
CA ARG A 31 6.47 19.00 -7.72
C ARG A 31 5.85 20.40 -7.66
N ASN A 32 5.50 20.98 -8.81
CA ASN A 32 4.87 22.30 -8.86
C ASN A 32 3.50 22.28 -8.17
N ILE A 33 2.67 21.27 -8.47
CA ILE A 33 1.36 21.10 -7.81
C ILE A 33 1.53 20.97 -6.29
N ILE A 34 2.48 20.16 -5.82
CA ILE A 34 2.75 19.99 -4.38
C ILE A 34 3.23 21.31 -3.78
N SER A 35 4.12 22.04 -4.45
CA SER A 35 4.61 23.34 -4.00
C SER A 35 3.48 24.35 -3.86
N ASP A 36 2.57 24.39 -4.84
CA ASP A 36 1.39 25.25 -4.81
C ASP A 36 0.47 24.91 -3.64
N ILE A 37 0.18 23.62 -3.41
CA ILE A 37 -0.63 23.16 -2.28
C ILE A 37 0.03 23.51 -0.94
N VAL A 38 1.34 23.26 -0.81
CA VAL A 38 2.10 23.53 0.41
C VAL A 38 2.19 25.03 0.70
N SER A 39 2.15 25.88 -0.33
CA SER A 39 2.11 27.33 -0.17
C SER A 39 0.79 27.84 0.44
N MET A 40 -0.29 27.06 0.34
CA MET A 40 -1.56 27.33 1.00
C MET A 40 -1.47 26.97 2.48
N HIS A 41 -1.14 27.94 3.33
CA HIS A 41 -0.97 27.72 4.77
C HIS A 41 -1.94 28.55 5.60
N THR A 42 -2.24 28.06 6.80
CA THR A 42 -2.85 28.85 7.86
C THR A 42 -1.78 29.22 8.89
N ASN A 43 -2.10 30.13 9.81
CA ASN A 43 -1.16 30.49 10.88
C ASN A 43 -0.91 29.35 11.88
N GLU A 44 -1.81 28.36 11.94
CA GLU A 44 -1.75 27.27 12.94
C GLU A 44 -1.11 26.00 12.39
N VAL A 45 -1.32 25.72 11.10
CA VAL A 45 -0.79 24.53 10.41
C VAL A 45 -0.24 24.93 9.05
N TRP A 46 1.00 24.55 8.80
CA TRP A 46 1.67 24.80 7.54
C TRP A 46 2.64 23.66 7.19
N TYR A 47 3.04 23.60 5.94
CA TYR A 47 3.85 22.51 5.41
C TYR A 47 5.09 23.05 4.71
N GLU A 48 6.13 22.22 4.62
CA GLU A 48 7.34 22.48 3.83
C GLU A 48 7.58 21.30 2.90
N LEU A 49 7.84 21.58 1.63
CA LEU A 49 8.44 20.60 0.73
C LEU A 49 9.96 20.64 0.89
N ILE A 50 10.58 19.52 1.23
CA ILE A 50 12.01 19.43 1.52
C ILE A 50 12.75 18.76 0.38
N GLY A 51 13.81 19.43 -0.08
CA GLY A 51 14.72 18.86 -1.07
C GLY A 51 14.09 18.63 -2.44
N ASN A 52 14.62 17.63 -3.15
CA ASN A 52 14.06 17.13 -4.40
C ASN A 52 13.32 15.81 -4.15
N TRP A 53 12.65 15.33 -5.19
CA TRP A 53 11.99 14.03 -5.20
C TRP A 53 12.96 12.87 -5.43
N GLU A 54 12.55 11.67 -5.01
CA GLU A 54 13.25 10.41 -5.26
C GLU A 54 12.41 9.51 -6.15
N LEU A 55 13.02 8.76 -7.08
CA LEU A 55 12.30 7.73 -7.81
C LEU A 55 11.89 6.59 -6.88
N ILE A 56 10.63 6.20 -6.92
CA ILE A 56 10.14 4.97 -6.31
C ILE A 56 9.90 3.93 -7.40
N ARG A 57 10.23 2.67 -7.09
CA ARG A 57 10.07 1.50 -7.97
C ARG A 57 10.85 1.64 -9.29
N LEU A 58 12.18 1.56 -9.19
CA LEU A 58 13.11 1.64 -10.35
C LEU A 58 12.81 0.64 -11.48
N ASP A 59 12.12 -0.47 -11.16
CA ASP A 59 11.82 -1.55 -12.09
C ASP A 59 10.46 -1.42 -12.81
N ASP A 60 9.65 -0.39 -12.51
CA ASP A 60 8.30 -0.20 -13.08
C ASP A 60 8.31 0.77 -14.28
N ILE A 61 7.62 0.42 -15.37
CA ILE A 61 7.67 1.10 -16.68
C ILE A 61 7.26 2.59 -16.62
N TYR A 62 6.43 2.97 -15.65
CA TYR A 62 5.88 4.34 -15.53
C TYR A 62 6.40 5.13 -14.33
N GLY A 63 7.21 4.48 -13.47
CA GLY A 63 7.81 5.08 -12.28
C GLY A 63 6.81 5.68 -11.27
N GLY A 64 7.36 6.10 -10.14
CA GLY A 64 6.70 7.01 -9.22
C GLY A 64 7.71 7.94 -8.57
N ALA A 65 7.24 8.92 -7.82
CA ALA A 65 8.09 9.84 -7.09
C ALA A 65 7.72 9.88 -5.61
N ARG A 66 8.74 9.88 -4.76
CA ARG A 66 8.63 10.19 -3.34
C ARG A 66 9.02 11.64 -3.10
N PHE A 67 8.16 12.35 -2.40
CA PHE A 67 8.41 13.71 -1.93
C PHE A 67 8.51 13.71 -0.41
N HIS A 68 9.43 14.52 0.12
CA HIS A 68 9.65 14.66 1.55
C HIS A 68 9.02 15.95 2.04
N LEU A 69 8.19 15.87 3.09
CA LEU A 69 7.52 17.03 3.64
C LEU A 69 7.74 17.14 5.15
N ILE A 70 7.64 18.37 5.66
CA ILE A 70 7.54 18.62 7.11
C ILE A 70 6.22 19.35 7.34
N GLY A 71 5.35 18.76 8.15
CA GLY A 71 4.19 19.44 8.71
C GLY A 71 4.55 20.15 10.01
N HIS A 72 4.03 21.35 10.19
CA HIS A 72 4.23 22.17 11.38
C HIS A 72 2.90 22.42 12.07
N VAL A 73 2.87 22.18 13.38
CA VAL A 73 1.72 22.51 14.24
C VAL A 73 2.27 23.17 15.50
N SER A 74 2.05 24.48 15.66
CA SER A 74 2.71 25.28 16.69
C SER A 74 4.24 25.11 16.64
N ASN A 75 4.86 24.55 17.69
CA ASN A 75 6.32 24.31 17.76
C ASN A 75 6.72 22.87 17.36
N ILE A 76 5.76 22.03 16.93
CA ILE A 76 6.00 20.63 16.59
C ILE A 76 6.33 20.52 15.10
N ARG A 77 7.42 19.82 14.78
CA ARG A 77 7.82 19.47 13.41
C ARG A 77 7.62 17.98 13.17
N LEU A 78 6.83 17.64 12.15
CA LEU A 78 6.46 16.27 11.81
C LEU A 78 6.92 15.96 10.38
N PRO A 79 8.08 15.32 10.19
CA PRO A 79 8.50 14.85 8.87
C PRO A 79 7.64 13.67 8.41
N PHE A 80 7.23 13.68 7.15
CA PHE A 80 6.49 12.59 6.50
C PHE A 80 6.82 12.52 5.01
N THR A 81 6.46 11.40 4.37
CA THR A 81 6.71 11.22 2.93
C THR A 81 5.39 11.08 2.17
N LEU A 82 5.44 11.52 0.91
CA LEU A 82 4.35 11.45 -0.05
C LEU A 82 4.82 10.63 -1.25
N ASP A 83 4.31 9.41 -1.37
CA ASP A 83 4.61 8.50 -2.47
C ASP A 83 3.51 8.62 -3.51
N ILE A 84 3.89 9.00 -4.73
CA ILE A 84 2.98 9.17 -5.86
C ILE A 84 3.39 8.21 -6.97
N ALA A 85 2.52 7.25 -7.27
CA ALA A 85 2.71 6.29 -8.34
C ALA A 85 1.63 6.43 -9.42
N THR A 86 1.81 5.75 -10.55
CA THR A 86 0.81 5.64 -11.62
C THR A 86 0.75 4.24 -12.19
N GLY A 87 -0.34 3.97 -12.89
CA GLY A 87 -0.47 2.84 -13.80
C GLY A 87 -0.89 1.52 -13.16
N ASP A 88 -0.73 1.35 -11.84
CA ASP A 88 -1.28 0.16 -11.17
C ASP A 88 -2.80 0.07 -11.37
N PRO A 89 -3.32 -1.08 -11.84
CA PRO A 89 -4.74 -1.24 -12.06
C PRO A 89 -5.49 -1.29 -10.72
N ILE A 90 -6.49 -0.43 -10.57
CA ILE A 90 -7.39 -0.45 -9.41
C ILE A 90 -8.71 -1.11 -9.81
N TYR A 91 -9.04 -2.22 -9.14
CA TYR A 91 -10.28 -2.95 -9.33
C TYR A 91 -10.84 -3.49 -8.01
N PRO A 92 -12.14 -3.34 -7.73
CA PRO A 92 -13.09 -2.48 -8.45
C PRO A 92 -12.66 -1.00 -8.46
N THR A 93 -13.28 -0.18 -9.31
CA THR A 93 -12.91 1.23 -9.46
C THR A 93 -12.92 1.98 -8.11
N PRO A 94 -12.00 2.94 -7.87
CA PRO A 94 -11.94 3.70 -6.63
C PRO A 94 -13.29 4.31 -6.24
N LYS A 95 -13.64 4.21 -4.96
CA LYS A 95 -14.89 4.78 -4.44
C LYS A 95 -14.62 6.10 -3.74
N LYS A 96 -15.44 7.10 -4.03
CA LYS A 96 -15.44 8.38 -3.32
C LYS A 96 -16.15 8.20 -1.98
N GLU A 97 -15.38 8.19 -0.88
CA GLU A 97 -15.93 8.08 0.47
C GLU A 97 -15.80 9.40 1.23
N LYS A 98 -16.70 9.61 2.19
CA LYS A 98 -16.68 10.77 3.09
C LYS A 98 -15.72 10.48 4.24
N TYR A 99 -14.65 11.25 4.34
CA TYR A 99 -13.62 11.12 5.37
C TYR A 99 -13.77 12.24 6.40
N ARG A 100 -13.77 11.88 7.69
CA ARG A 100 -13.77 12.84 8.80
C ARG A 100 -12.34 13.17 9.19
N THR A 101 -11.96 14.44 9.12
CA THR A 101 -10.64 14.91 9.52
C THR A 101 -10.49 14.91 11.03
N LEU A 102 -9.25 15.02 11.53
CA LEU A 102 -8.98 15.18 12.96
C LEU A 102 -9.60 16.46 13.54
N LEU A 103 -9.77 17.50 12.73
CA LEU A 103 -10.40 18.76 13.11
C LEU A 103 -11.93 18.68 13.15
N GLY A 104 -12.51 17.54 12.73
CA GLY A 104 -13.95 17.29 12.78
C GLY A 104 -14.69 17.61 11.48
N ASP A 105 -14.02 18.23 10.51
CA ASP A 105 -14.56 18.50 9.17
C ASP A 105 -14.73 17.22 8.36
N PHE A 106 -15.52 17.31 7.29
CA PHE A 106 -15.66 16.24 6.32
C PHE A 106 -15.13 16.64 4.96
N ILE A 107 -14.25 15.80 4.41
CA ILE A 107 -13.76 15.89 3.04
C ILE A 107 -14.15 14.62 2.29
N TYR A 108 -14.10 14.67 0.96
CA TYR A 108 -14.30 13.49 0.13
C TYR A 108 -12.98 13.05 -0.47
N LEU A 109 -12.65 11.77 -0.29
CA LEU A 109 -11.43 11.16 -0.83
C LEU A 109 -11.80 9.95 -1.68
N TYR A 110 -11.05 9.74 -2.76
CA TYR A 110 -11.10 8.47 -3.47
C TYR A 110 -10.23 7.46 -2.74
N PHE A 111 -10.81 6.33 -2.39
CA PHE A 111 -10.09 5.23 -1.77
C PHE A 111 -9.95 4.09 -2.78
N TYR A 112 -8.78 3.44 -2.72
CA TYR A 112 -8.56 2.16 -3.40
C TYR A 112 -9.59 1.14 -2.93
N SER A 113 -9.83 0.14 -3.77
CA SER A 113 -10.49 -1.09 -3.34
C SER A 113 -9.57 -1.86 -2.39
N ILE A 114 -10.15 -2.57 -1.42
CA ILE A 114 -9.39 -3.46 -0.54
C ILE A 114 -8.82 -4.64 -1.35
N GLU A 115 -9.53 -5.03 -2.41
CA GLU A 115 -9.14 -6.05 -3.36
C GLU A 115 -7.84 -5.69 -4.08
N SER A 116 -7.68 -4.45 -4.56
CA SER A 116 -6.42 -4.01 -5.17
C SER A 116 -5.28 -3.96 -4.17
N VAL A 117 -5.54 -3.56 -2.92
CA VAL A 117 -4.50 -3.59 -1.88
C VAL A 117 -4.01 -5.02 -1.62
N VAL A 118 -4.92 -5.98 -1.52
CA VAL A 118 -4.57 -7.39 -1.36
C VAL A 118 -3.83 -7.91 -2.59
N ALA A 119 -4.31 -7.59 -3.80
CA ALA A 119 -3.69 -8.01 -5.06
C ALA A 119 -2.25 -7.51 -5.19
N GLU A 120 -1.98 -6.23 -4.93
CA GLU A 120 -0.63 -5.66 -4.99
C GLU A 120 0.32 -6.26 -3.96
N LYS A 121 -0.16 -6.49 -2.73
CA LYS A 121 0.65 -7.09 -1.67
C LYS A 121 0.95 -8.54 -1.97
N LEU A 122 -0.04 -9.30 -2.44
CA LEU A 122 0.15 -10.70 -2.82
C LEU A 122 1.12 -10.81 -3.99
N GLN A 123 0.96 -9.97 -5.01
CA GLN A 123 1.90 -9.89 -6.14
C GLN A 123 3.31 -9.62 -5.64
N THR A 124 3.48 -8.64 -4.75
CA THR A 124 4.78 -8.28 -4.17
C THR A 124 5.40 -9.42 -3.38
N ILE A 125 4.60 -10.12 -2.57
CA ILE A 125 5.04 -11.26 -1.77
C ILE A 125 5.54 -12.39 -2.66
N LEU A 126 4.77 -12.77 -3.67
CA LEU A 126 5.12 -13.85 -4.57
C LEU A 126 6.28 -13.50 -5.51
N ALA A 127 6.35 -12.26 -5.99
CA ALA A 127 7.44 -11.81 -6.87
C ALA A 127 8.79 -11.72 -6.16
N ARG A 128 8.81 -11.33 -4.88
CA ARG A 128 10.05 -11.26 -4.08
C ARG A 128 10.44 -12.59 -3.45
N ALA A 129 9.48 -13.48 -3.23
CA ALA A 129 9.68 -14.81 -2.64
C ALA A 129 10.59 -14.75 -1.39
N GLU A 130 11.65 -15.56 -1.37
CA GLU A 130 12.59 -15.68 -0.25
C GLU A 130 13.37 -14.39 0.07
N ASN A 131 13.47 -13.47 -0.90
CA ASN A 131 14.15 -12.19 -0.72
C ASN A 131 13.25 -11.12 -0.07
N ASN A 132 12.01 -11.45 0.28
CA ASN A 132 11.08 -10.49 0.84
C ASN A 132 11.41 -10.13 2.30
N THR A 133 11.56 -8.84 2.57
CA THR A 133 11.80 -8.29 3.92
C THR A 133 10.59 -7.52 4.48
N ARG A 134 9.51 -7.36 3.70
CA ARG A 134 8.37 -6.49 4.03
C ARG A 134 7.29 -7.25 4.82
N MET A 135 7.58 -7.54 6.09
CA MET A 135 6.63 -8.22 7.00
C MET A 135 5.26 -7.50 7.09
N LYS A 136 5.24 -6.17 6.92
CA LYS A 136 4.00 -5.38 6.88
C LYS A 136 3.01 -5.82 5.78
N ASP A 137 3.50 -6.32 4.64
CA ASP A 137 2.62 -6.75 3.54
C ASP A 137 1.90 -8.05 3.91
N PHE A 138 2.56 -8.95 4.64
CA PHE A 138 1.96 -10.15 5.21
C PHE A 138 0.88 -9.80 6.24
N TYR A 139 1.19 -8.87 7.16
CA TYR A 139 0.24 -8.41 8.16
C TYR A 139 -0.98 -7.75 7.53
N ASP A 140 -0.76 -6.82 6.60
CA ASP A 140 -1.84 -6.10 5.92
C ASP A 140 -2.78 -7.10 5.20
N ILE A 141 -2.26 -8.16 4.54
CA ILE A 141 -3.12 -9.22 3.97
C ILE A 141 -3.90 -9.95 5.07
N TYR A 142 -3.21 -10.45 6.10
CA TYR A 142 -3.84 -11.20 7.20
C TYR A 142 -4.99 -10.42 7.83
N ILE A 143 -4.76 -9.14 8.14
CA ILE A 143 -5.74 -8.31 8.83
C ILE A 143 -6.87 -7.86 7.91
N ILE A 144 -6.63 -7.70 6.60
CA ILE A 144 -7.69 -7.39 5.63
C ILE A 144 -8.56 -8.63 5.42
N PHE A 145 -7.94 -9.78 5.15
CA PHE A 145 -8.62 -11.03 4.84
C PHE A 145 -9.52 -11.52 5.99
N ASN A 146 -9.06 -11.38 7.24
CA ASN A 146 -9.82 -11.85 8.40
C ASN A 146 -10.89 -10.88 8.91
N ASN A 147 -10.82 -9.59 8.56
CA ASN A 147 -11.72 -8.57 9.13
C ASN A 147 -12.63 -7.90 8.10
N ASN A 148 -12.56 -8.27 6.82
CA ASN A 148 -13.38 -7.67 5.78
C ASN A 148 -14.04 -8.75 4.93
N ASP A 149 -15.28 -8.50 4.57
CA ASP A 149 -15.99 -9.29 3.55
C ASP A 149 -15.43 -8.92 2.18
N LEU A 150 -14.41 -9.67 1.73
CA LEU A 150 -13.86 -9.55 0.38
C LEU A 150 -14.77 -10.26 -0.61
N GLU A 151 -15.27 -9.53 -1.60
CA GLU A 151 -16.04 -10.13 -2.68
C GLU A 151 -15.10 -10.94 -3.59
N LEU A 152 -15.27 -12.25 -3.60
CA LEU A 152 -14.29 -13.18 -4.14
C LEU A 152 -14.02 -12.95 -5.65
N GLU A 153 -15.05 -12.66 -6.44
CA GLU A 153 -14.87 -12.44 -7.88
C GLU A 153 -14.14 -11.11 -8.15
N SER A 154 -14.45 -10.05 -7.39
CA SER A 154 -13.68 -8.81 -7.44
C SER A 154 -12.22 -9.01 -7.07
N LEU A 155 -11.93 -9.80 -6.05
CA LEU A 155 -10.57 -10.10 -5.63
C LEU A 155 -9.79 -10.89 -6.70
N LYS A 156 -10.42 -11.89 -7.32
CA LYS A 156 -9.84 -12.64 -8.45
C LYS A 156 -9.48 -11.71 -9.62
N LEU A 157 -10.39 -10.82 -9.98
CA LEU A 157 -10.16 -9.85 -11.06
C LEU A 157 -9.05 -8.86 -10.71
N ALA A 158 -9.04 -8.33 -9.48
CA ALA A 158 -7.97 -7.45 -9.01
C ALA A 158 -6.60 -8.14 -9.09
N ILE A 159 -6.49 -9.37 -8.59
CA ILE A 159 -5.26 -10.18 -8.70
C ILE A 159 -4.84 -10.35 -10.15
N ARG A 160 -5.75 -10.76 -11.03
CA ARG A 160 -5.45 -10.94 -12.45
C ARG A 160 -4.94 -9.66 -13.12
N TYR A 161 -5.60 -8.53 -12.87
CA TYR A 161 -5.20 -7.26 -13.46
C TYR A 161 -3.83 -6.80 -12.94
N THR A 162 -3.61 -6.83 -11.63
CA THR A 162 -2.33 -6.43 -11.02
C THR A 162 -1.18 -7.33 -11.49
N PHE A 163 -1.37 -8.65 -11.51
CA PHE A 163 -0.33 -9.60 -11.93
C PHE A 163 -0.01 -9.44 -13.42
N SER A 164 -1.03 -9.26 -14.26
CA SER A 164 -0.83 -9.02 -15.69
C SER A 164 -0.08 -7.71 -15.95
N TYR A 165 -0.44 -6.64 -15.25
CA TYR A 165 0.19 -5.34 -15.39
C TYR A 165 1.67 -5.38 -14.97
N ARG A 166 1.97 -6.05 -13.86
CA ARG A 166 3.35 -6.22 -13.34
C ARG A 166 4.08 -7.44 -13.92
N HIS A 167 3.62 -7.97 -15.05
CA HIS A 167 4.24 -9.10 -15.76
C HIS A 167 4.55 -10.33 -14.88
N THR A 168 3.75 -10.57 -13.86
CA THR A 168 3.93 -11.69 -12.92
C THR A 168 3.11 -12.89 -13.39
N ASN A 169 3.72 -13.71 -14.24
CA ASN A 169 3.07 -14.93 -14.72
C ASN A 169 3.40 -16.12 -13.79
N ILE A 170 2.49 -16.39 -12.85
CA ILE A 170 2.66 -17.45 -11.86
C ILE A 170 1.41 -18.33 -11.81
N SER A 171 1.62 -19.65 -11.83
CA SER A 171 0.54 -20.63 -11.66
C SER A 171 0.16 -20.76 -10.18
N LYS A 172 -1.05 -21.27 -9.91
CA LYS A 172 -1.47 -21.64 -8.55
C LYS A 172 -0.45 -22.51 -7.82
N LYS A 173 0.09 -23.52 -8.52
CA LYS A 173 1.10 -24.42 -7.98
C LYS A 173 2.36 -23.67 -7.58
N ASN A 174 2.89 -22.84 -8.47
CA ASN A 174 4.09 -22.05 -8.18
C ASN A 174 3.87 -21.08 -7.01
N ALA A 175 2.69 -20.46 -6.93
CA ALA A 175 2.35 -19.57 -5.82
C ALA A 175 2.36 -20.32 -4.47
N LEU A 176 1.74 -21.51 -4.42
CA LEU A 176 1.74 -22.36 -3.23
C LEU A 176 3.15 -22.86 -2.88
N ASP A 177 3.98 -23.20 -3.86
CA ASP A 177 5.37 -23.62 -3.65
C ASP A 177 6.20 -22.48 -3.03
N ILE A 178 6.05 -21.24 -3.52
CA ILE A 178 6.70 -20.05 -2.94
C ILE A 178 6.20 -19.80 -1.52
N THR A 179 4.88 -19.88 -1.28
CA THR A 179 4.32 -19.72 0.06
C THR A 179 4.89 -20.77 1.01
N LYS A 180 5.04 -22.02 0.57
CA LYS A 180 5.65 -23.08 1.36
C LYS A 180 7.10 -22.74 1.73
N LEU A 181 7.91 -22.30 0.76
CA LEU A 181 9.30 -21.88 1.00
C LEU A 181 9.39 -20.75 2.03
N ILE A 182 8.50 -19.76 1.96
CA ILE A 182 8.43 -18.67 2.93
C ILE A 182 8.07 -19.20 4.33
N CYS A 183 7.07 -20.08 4.41
CA CYS A 183 6.55 -20.60 5.66
C CYS A 183 7.49 -21.56 6.38
N GLU A 184 8.33 -22.30 5.64
CA GLU A 184 9.33 -23.21 6.20
C GLU A 184 10.67 -22.51 6.50
N ASN A 185 10.78 -21.21 6.19
CA ASN A 185 12.02 -20.46 6.39
C ASN A 185 12.05 -19.80 7.77
N PRO A 186 12.97 -20.21 8.68
CA PRO A 186 13.05 -19.67 10.03
C PRO A 186 13.38 -18.16 10.07
N VAL A 187 14.02 -17.63 9.03
CA VAL A 187 14.33 -16.19 8.94
C VAL A 187 13.04 -15.37 8.83
N PHE A 188 12.01 -15.88 8.15
CA PHE A 188 10.72 -15.18 8.06
C PHE A 188 9.99 -15.21 9.39
N GLU A 189 10.00 -16.34 10.10
CA GLU A 189 9.44 -16.45 11.44
C GLU A 189 10.13 -15.50 12.42
N GLU A 190 11.47 -15.44 12.44
CA GLU A 190 12.21 -14.50 13.28
C GLU A 190 11.88 -13.04 12.97
N ARG A 191 11.81 -12.68 11.68
CA ARG A 191 11.41 -11.33 11.24
C ARG A 191 9.99 -11.01 11.66
N TRP A 192 9.10 -12.00 11.58
CA TRP A 192 7.71 -11.84 11.97
C TRP A 192 7.54 -11.63 13.48
N ILE A 193 8.20 -12.44 14.31
CA ILE A 193 8.16 -12.30 15.77
C ILE A 193 8.65 -10.91 16.21
N ARG A 194 9.67 -10.36 15.54
CA ARG A 194 10.15 -8.99 15.79
C ARG A 194 9.15 -7.92 15.36
N PHE A 195 8.31 -8.23 14.36
CA PHE A 195 7.34 -7.30 13.81
C PHE A 195 6.03 -7.29 14.61
N MET A 196 5.47 -8.46 14.95
CA MET A 196 4.16 -8.61 15.59
C MET A 196 4.07 -9.87 16.48
N ASN A 197 3.24 -9.79 17.54
CA ASN A 197 2.93 -10.90 18.44
C ASN A 197 1.77 -11.78 17.96
N ILE A 198 1.78 -12.19 16.69
CA ILE A 198 0.82 -13.17 16.12
C ILE A 198 1.62 -14.40 15.69
N THR A 199 1.04 -15.59 15.72
CA THR A 199 1.71 -16.81 15.23
C THR A 199 1.94 -16.73 13.73
N PHE A 200 3.17 -17.03 13.29
CA PHE A 200 3.54 -17.00 11.87
C PHE A 200 2.72 -18.00 11.05
N ASP A 201 2.37 -19.15 11.63
CA ASP A 201 1.49 -20.17 11.02
C ASP A 201 0.14 -19.61 10.56
N SER A 202 -0.49 -18.73 11.32
CA SER A 202 -1.80 -18.15 10.96
C SER A 202 -1.75 -17.32 9.69
N ILE A 203 -0.60 -16.70 9.41
CA ILE A 203 -0.37 -15.94 8.18
C ILE A 203 -0.14 -16.88 7.02
N CYS A 204 0.64 -17.94 7.26
CA CYS A 204 0.89 -18.98 6.29
C CYS A 204 -0.40 -19.66 5.83
N ASP A 205 -1.30 -19.94 6.76
CA ASP A 205 -2.61 -20.51 6.44
C ASP A 205 -3.50 -19.51 5.72
N CYS A 206 -3.52 -18.24 6.14
CA CYS A 206 -4.21 -17.16 5.44
C CYS A 206 -3.73 -17.00 3.99
N LEU A 207 -2.42 -17.03 3.74
CA LEU A 207 -1.86 -16.94 2.39
C LEU A 207 -2.23 -18.15 1.53
N LYS A 208 -2.15 -19.37 2.08
CA LYS A 208 -2.55 -20.59 1.36
C LYS A 208 -4.03 -20.54 1.01
N GLU A 209 -4.89 -20.16 1.94
CA GLU A 209 -6.33 -20.03 1.72
C GLU A 209 -6.64 -18.99 0.64
N LEU A 210 -6.02 -17.81 0.74
CA LEU A 210 -6.14 -16.74 -0.25
C LEU A 210 -5.78 -17.25 -1.64
N ILE A 211 -4.64 -17.92 -1.80
CA ILE A 211 -4.20 -18.48 -3.10
C ILE A 211 -5.17 -19.57 -3.58
N CYS A 212 -5.61 -20.46 -2.69
CA CYS A 212 -6.55 -21.53 -3.03
C CYS A 212 -7.89 -21.01 -3.56
N ASN A 213 -8.36 -19.88 -3.02
CA ASN A 213 -9.65 -19.31 -3.40
C ASN A 213 -9.57 -18.37 -4.62
N THR A 214 -8.39 -17.84 -4.94
CA THR A 214 -8.25 -16.77 -5.96
C THR A 214 -7.50 -17.15 -7.24
N PHE A 215 -6.68 -18.19 -7.23
CA PHE A 215 -5.95 -18.70 -8.41
C PHE A 215 -6.65 -19.87 -9.10
#